data_AF-A0AAD8XVX2-F1
#
_entry.id   AF-A0AAD8XVX2-F1
#
_cell.length_a   1.000
_cell.length_b   1.000
_cell.length_c   1.000
_cell.angle_alpha   90.00
_cell.angle_beta   90.00
_cell.angle_gamma   90.00
#
_symmetry.space_group_name_H-M   'P 1'
#
loop_
_entity.id
_entity.type
_entity.pdbx_description
1 polymer ?
#
loop_
_entity_poly.entity_id
_entity_poly.type
_entity_poly.pdbx_seq_one_letter_code
_entity_poly.pdbx_strand_id
1 'polypeptide(L)'
;MLHCGIGVATNHGKANAYVIKAAAGGHPIARHEAGMYELYQGNAERAVRHFCIAASQGVTKSLDELKSGYKSGYVTKSEYEQALRSNQKAKEAMKDNEETRSQMLAETKRH
;
A
#
# COMPACT_ATOMS: atom_id res chain seq x y z
N MET A 1 16.56 -39.77 11.38
CA MET A 1 15.08 -39.67 11.39
C MET A 1 14.71 -38.20 11.32
N LEU A 2 14.08 -37.79 10.22
CA LEU A 2 13.72 -36.40 9.93
C LEU A 2 12.60 -35.95 10.88
N HIS A 3 12.92 -35.03 11.78
CA HIS A 3 11.92 -34.20 12.45
C HIS A 3 11.90 -32.83 11.75
N CYS A 4 11.54 -32.81 10.47
CA CYS A 4 11.11 -31.57 9.84
C CYS A 4 9.74 -31.26 10.45
N GLY A 5 9.75 -30.43 11.49
CA GLY A 5 8.55 -29.83 12.06
C GLY A 5 7.87 -28.94 11.02
N ILE A 6 7.07 -29.56 10.17
CA ILE A 6 6.08 -28.89 9.32
C ILE A 6 4.96 -28.47 10.28
N GLY A 7 5.08 -27.26 10.83
CA GLY A 7 4.21 -26.85 11.92
C GLY A 7 4.26 -25.36 12.19
N VAL A 8 4.07 -24.52 11.17
CA VAL A 8 3.69 -23.11 11.40
C VAL A 8 2.54 -22.73 10.47
N ALA A 9 1.38 -23.35 10.71
CA ALA A 9 0.08 -22.83 10.26
C ALA A 9 -0.42 -21.68 11.16
N THR A 10 0.35 -21.29 12.17
CA THR A 10 -0.10 -20.48 13.31
C THR A 10 0.77 -19.24 13.51
N ASN A 11 0.78 -18.34 12.53
CA ASN A 11 1.01 -16.92 12.82
C ASN A 11 0.47 -15.93 11.78
N HIS A 12 -0.24 -16.42 10.77
CA HIS A 12 -0.93 -15.58 9.81
C HIS A 12 -1.85 -14.54 10.48
N GLY A 13 -2.67 -14.95 11.46
CA GLY A 13 -3.60 -14.02 12.15
C GLY A 13 -2.91 -12.95 13.01
N LYS A 14 -1.79 -13.29 13.67
CA LYS A 14 -1.06 -12.33 14.52
C LYS A 14 -0.21 -11.37 13.69
N ALA A 15 0.46 -11.87 12.65
CA ALA A 15 1.17 -11.02 11.68
C ALA A 15 0.18 -10.04 11.01
N ASN A 16 -1.02 -10.51 10.68
CA ASN A 16 -2.08 -9.67 10.11
C ASN A 16 -2.51 -8.54 11.06
N ALA A 17 -2.62 -8.79 12.37
CA ALA A 17 -2.95 -7.74 13.34
C ALA A 17 -1.85 -6.66 13.45
N TYR A 18 -0.56 -7.04 13.37
CA TYR A 18 0.55 -6.10 13.36
C TYR A 18 0.62 -5.29 12.06
N VAL A 19 0.42 -5.95 10.92
CA VAL A 19 0.40 -5.29 9.60
C VAL A 19 -0.81 -4.35 9.47
N ILE A 20 -1.99 -4.74 9.96
CA ILE A 20 -3.19 -3.87 10.01
C ILE A 20 -2.97 -2.69 10.96
N LYS A 21 -2.34 -2.90 12.13
CA LYS A 21 -1.96 -1.81 13.04
C LYS A 21 -0.93 -0.86 12.42
N ALA A 22 0.06 -1.38 11.70
CA ALA A 22 1.07 -0.57 11.01
C ALA A 22 0.48 0.18 9.80
N ALA A 23 -0.45 -0.44 9.10
CA ALA A 23 -1.27 0.19 8.06
C ALA A 23 -2.16 1.30 8.67
N ALA A 24 -2.75 1.08 9.83
CA ALA A 24 -3.50 2.11 10.57
C ALA A 24 -2.59 3.25 11.05
N GLY A 25 -1.33 2.96 11.36
CA GLY A 25 -0.28 3.96 11.64
C GLY A 25 0.19 4.76 10.42
N GLY A 26 -0.39 4.53 9.24
CA GLY A 26 -0.10 5.30 8.03
C GLY A 26 1.16 4.84 7.28
N HIS A 27 1.77 3.71 7.64
CA HIS A 27 2.97 3.25 6.94
C HIS A 27 2.58 2.59 5.60
N PRO A 28 2.94 3.19 4.45
CA PRO A 28 2.42 2.74 3.16
C PRO A 28 2.96 1.36 2.75
N ILE A 29 4.14 0.99 3.26
CA ILE A 29 4.81 -0.30 3.00
C ILE A 29 4.05 -1.46 3.66
N ALA A 30 3.52 -1.26 4.88
CA ALA A 30 2.75 -2.30 5.57
C ALA A 30 1.46 -2.67 4.80
N ARG A 31 0.80 -1.69 4.16
CA ARG A 31 -0.37 -1.98 3.32
C ARG A 31 -0.03 -2.78 2.06
N HIS A 32 1.15 -2.57 1.48
CA HIS A 32 1.61 -3.35 0.34
C HIS A 32 1.83 -4.82 0.74
N GLU A 33 2.46 -5.08 1.88
CA GLU A 33 2.64 -6.44 2.39
C GLU A 33 1.32 -7.14 2.70
N ALA A 34 0.32 -6.42 3.21
CA ALA A 34 -1.03 -6.95 3.40
C ALA A 34 -1.66 -7.40 2.06
N GLY A 35 -1.51 -6.60 1.01
CA GLY A 35 -2.00 -6.96 -0.33
C GLY A 35 -1.29 -8.19 -0.90
N MET A 36 0.03 -8.27 -0.72
CA MET A 36 0.82 -9.44 -1.15
C MET A 36 0.38 -10.72 -0.44
N TYR A 37 0.09 -10.62 0.85
CA TYR A 37 -0.41 -11.73 1.63
C TYR A 37 -1.80 -12.22 1.15
N GLU A 38 -2.72 -11.31 0.89
CA GLU A 38 -4.05 -11.68 0.33
C GLU A 38 -3.92 -12.33 -1.05
N LEU A 39 -2.97 -11.87 -1.89
CA LEU A 39 -2.64 -12.53 -3.16
C LEU A 39 -2.13 -13.96 -2.95
N TYR A 40 -1.24 -14.17 -1.97
CA TYR A 40 -0.72 -15.50 -1.64
C TYR A 40 -1.82 -16.45 -1.17
N GLN A 41 -2.84 -15.93 -0.49
CA GLN A 41 -4.02 -16.68 -0.04
C GLN A 41 -5.06 -16.89 -1.16
N GLY A 42 -4.81 -16.40 -2.37
CA GLY A 42 -5.75 -16.47 -3.51
C GLY A 42 -6.88 -15.44 -3.46
N ASN A 43 -6.87 -14.52 -2.50
CA ASN A 43 -7.87 -13.46 -2.36
C ASN A 43 -7.48 -12.23 -3.15
N ALA A 44 -7.43 -12.35 -4.48
CA ALA A 44 -7.00 -11.27 -5.36
C ALA A 44 -7.83 -9.99 -5.16
N GLU A 45 -9.16 -10.10 -5.03
CA GLU A 45 -10.04 -8.92 -4.85
C GLU A 45 -9.68 -8.09 -3.59
N ARG A 46 -9.32 -8.77 -2.49
CA ARG A 46 -8.92 -8.09 -1.25
C ARG A 46 -7.54 -7.44 -1.41
N ALA A 47 -6.63 -8.14 -2.08
CA ALA A 47 -5.30 -7.61 -2.38
C ALA A 47 -5.36 -6.31 -3.18
N VAL A 48 -6.22 -6.26 -4.20
CA VAL A 48 -6.45 -5.07 -5.04
C VAL A 48 -6.86 -3.86 -4.21
N ARG A 49 -7.76 -4.04 -3.24
CA ARG A 49 -8.17 -2.96 -2.32
C ARG A 49 -6.99 -2.46 -1.48
N HIS A 50 -6.17 -3.37 -0.96
CA HIS A 50 -4.97 -3.01 -0.19
C HIS A 50 -3.95 -2.22 -1.04
N PHE A 51 -3.70 -2.66 -2.28
CA PHE A 51 -2.81 -1.96 -3.20
C PHE A 51 -3.37 -0.61 -3.65
N CYS A 52 -4.68 -0.48 -3.84
CA CYS A 52 -5.30 0.80 -4.22
C CYS A 52 -5.10 1.85 -3.12
N ILE A 53 -5.22 1.47 -1.85
CA ILE A 53 -5.01 2.37 -0.71
C ILE A 53 -3.52 2.69 -0.52
N ALA A 54 -2.62 1.73 -0.76
CA ALA A 54 -1.19 1.99 -0.72
C ALA A 54 -0.76 2.92 -1.87
N ALA A 55 -1.30 2.70 -3.08
CA ALA A 55 -1.10 3.57 -4.23
C ALA A 55 -1.63 4.99 -3.96
N SER A 56 -2.78 5.15 -3.30
CA SER A 56 -3.30 6.46 -2.89
C SER A 56 -2.45 7.18 -1.83
N GLN A 57 -1.42 6.53 -1.28
CA GLN A 57 -0.43 7.13 -0.39
C GLN A 57 0.93 7.35 -1.07
N GLY A 58 0.97 7.28 -2.40
CA GLY A 58 2.19 7.52 -3.16
C GLY A 58 3.05 6.26 -3.41
N VAL A 59 2.64 5.06 -2.97
CA VAL A 59 3.43 3.83 -3.14
C VAL A 59 3.37 3.33 -4.58
N THR A 60 4.43 3.59 -5.34
CA THR A 60 4.60 3.11 -6.72
C THR A 60 4.64 1.59 -6.82
N LYS A 61 5.25 0.89 -5.87
CA LYS A 61 5.28 -0.59 -5.85
C LYS A 61 3.89 -1.23 -5.90
N SER A 62 2.90 -0.59 -5.29
CA SER A 62 1.52 -1.10 -5.30
C SER A 62 0.83 -0.89 -6.65
N LEU A 63 1.24 0.12 -7.44
CA LEU A 63 0.76 0.29 -8.80
C LEU A 63 1.31 -0.77 -9.76
N ASP A 64 2.55 -1.21 -9.56
CA ASP A 64 3.13 -2.32 -10.34
C ASP A 64 2.38 -3.63 -10.07
N GLU A 65 2.02 -3.91 -8.81
CA GLU A 65 1.18 -5.06 -8.47
C GLU A 65 -0.21 -4.98 -9.10
N LEU A 66 -0.86 -3.81 -9.07
CA LEU A 66 -2.16 -3.62 -9.73
C LEU A 66 -2.06 -3.78 -11.25
N LYS A 67 -0.94 -3.33 -11.86
CA LYS A 67 -0.68 -3.53 -13.29
C LYS A 67 -0.49 -5.01 -13.62
N SER A 68 0.20 -5.76 -12.76
CA SER A 68 0.37 -7.20 -12.88
C SER A 68 -0.98 -7.94 -12.73
N GLY A 69 -1.79 -7.53 -11.76
CA GLY A 69 -3.15 -8.03 -11.56
C GLY A 69 -4.08 -7.72 -12.73
N TYR A 70 -3.92 -6.56 -13.37
CA TYR A 70 -4.69 -6.19 -14.58
C TYR A 70 -4.32 -7.08 -15.78
N LYS A 71 -3.02 -7.34 -15.98
CA LYS A 71 -2.55 -8.29 -17.01
C LYS A 71 -3.04 -9.71 -16.76
N SER A 72 -3.15 -10.09 -15.50
CA SER A 72 -3.63 -11.42 -15.08
C SER A 72 -5.16 -11.55 -15.09
N GLY A 73 -5.89 -10.45 -15.32
CA GLY A 73 -7.36 -10.44 -15.37
C GLY A 73 -8.08 -10.37 -14.02
N TYR A 74 -7.35 -10.21 -12.91
CA TYR A 74 -7.94 -10.11 -11.56
C TYR A 74 -8.25 -8.69 -11.12
N VAL A 75 -7.69 -7.69 -11.80
CA VAL A 75 -7.94 -6.26 -11.57
C VAL A 75 -8.74 -5.71 -12.73
N THR A 76 -9.81 -4.96 -12.44
CA THR A 76 -10.56 -4.27 -13.50
C THR A 76 -9.83 -3.01 -13.95
N LYS A 77 -10.05 -2.62 -15.21
CA LYS A 77 -9.48 -1.37 -15.76
C LYS A 77 -9.82 -0.15 -14.89
N SER A 78 -11.06 -0.11 -14.37
CA SER A 78 -11.54 0.97 -13.52
C SER A 78 -10.74 1.08 -12.21
N GLU A 79 -10.50 -0.05 -11.53
CA GLU A 79 -9.72 -0.07 -10.29
C GLU A 79 -8.27 0.38 -10.52
N TYR A 80 -7.66 -0.06 -11.63
CA TYR A 80 -6.31 0.36 -12.00
C TYR A 80 -6.23 1.87 -12.28
N GLU A 81 -7.16 2.42 -13.06
CA GLU A 81 -7.22 3.86 -13.33
C GLU A 81 -7.51 4.70 -12.08
N GLN A 82 -8.34 4.20 -11.17
CA GLN A 82 -8.64 4.88 -9.91
C GLN A 82 -7.40 4.92 -9.00
N ALA A 83 -6.64 3.83 -8.93
CA ALA A 83 -5.40 3.78 -8.18
C ALA A 83 -4.34 4.74 -8.75
N LEU A 84 -4.20 4.80 -10.08
CA LEU A 84 -3.32 5.76 -10.75
C LEU A 84 -3.69 7.21 -10.45
N ARG A 85 -4.97 7.57 -10.60
CA ARG A 85 -5.47 8.91 -10.27
C ARG A 85 -5.23 9.27 -8.80
N SER A 86 -5.45 8.32 -7.89
CA SER A 86 -5.24 8.54 -6.46
C SER A 86 -3.76 8.71 -6.11
N ASN A 87 -2.85 7.96 -6.76
CA ASN A 87 -1.40 8.13 -6.57
C ASN A 87 -0.91 9.50 -7.05
N GLN A 88 -1.40 9.96 -8.20
CA GLN A 88 -1.05 11.26 -8.75
C GLN A 88 -1.50 12.38 -7.81
N LYS A 89 -2.76 12.33 -7.34
CA LYS A 89 -3.30 13.30 -6.39
C LYS A 89 -2.53 13.30 -5.06
N ALA A 90 -2.09 12.13 -4.58
CA ALA A 90 -1.29 12.02 -3.37
C ALA A 90 0.08 12.70 -3.52
N LYS A 91 0.75 12.50 -4.67
CA LYS A 91 2.03 13.17 -4.96
C LYS A 91 1.88 14.68 -5.07
N GLU A 92 0.82 15.15 -5.70
CA GLU A 92 0.51 16.58 -5.80
C GLU A 92 0.27 17.18 -4.41
N ALA A 93 -0.53 16.55 -3.57
CA ALA A 93 -0.77 17.00 -2.20
C ALA A 93 0.50 17.01 -1.33
N MET A 94 1.41 16.05 -1.50
CA MET A 94 2.70 16.04 -0.81
C MET A 94 3.58 17.23 -1.24
N LYS A 95 3.60 17.55 -2.53
CA LYS A 95 4.37 18.67 -3.06
C LYS A 95 3.82 20.02 -2.58
N ASP A 96 2.50 20.17 -2.61
CA ASP A 96 1.81 21.39 -2.15
C ASP A 96 2.07 21.65 -0.66
N ASN A 97 2.01 20.59 0.16
CA ASN A 97 2.32 20.63 1.60
C ASN A 97 3.80 20.97 1.86
N GLU A 98 4.72 20.50 1.02
CA GLU A 98 6.14 20.83 1.13
C GLU A 98 6.43 22.30 0.75
N GLU A 99 5.78 22.82 -0.29
CA GLU A 99 5.87 24.23 -0.69
C GLU A 99 5.26 25.16 0.36
N THR A 100 4.06 24.87 0.88
CA THR A 100 3.44 25.67 1.96
C THR A 100 4.25 25.63 3.25
N ARG A 101 4.79 24.46 3.63
CA ARG A 101 5.66 24.35 4.80
C ARG A 101 6.97 25.13 4.61
N SER A 102 7.53 25.12 3.40
CA SER A 102 8.75 25.88 3.09
C SER A 102 8.52 27.39 3.09
N GLN A 103 7.36 27.86 2.60
CA GLN A 103 6.97 29.26 2.64
C GLN A 103 6.76 29.74 4.09
N MET A 104 6.04 28.97 4.91
CA MET A 104 5.86 29.31 6.34
C MET A 104 7.18 29.34 7.12
N LEU A 105 8.11 28.42 6.82
CA LEU A 105 9.46 28.41 7.43
C LEU A 105 10.33 29.58 6.97
N ALA A 106 10.19 30.02 5.72
CA ALA A 106 10.90 31.19 5.21
C ALA A 106 10.38 32.50 5.83
N GLU A 107 9.09 32.56 6.12
CA GLU A 107 8.44 33.73 6.72
C GLU A 107 8.74 33.86 8.22
N THR A 108 8.83 32.74 8.94
CA THR A 108 9.23 32.71 10.37
C THR A 108 10.71 32.99 10.61
N LYS A 109 11.60 32.77 9.62
CA LYS A 109 13.02 33.13 9.71
C LYS A 109 13.33 34.57 9.31
N ARG A 110 12.33 35.31 8.83
CA ARG A 110 12.45 36.72 8.41
C ARG A 110 12.21 37.70 9.56
N HIS A 111 11.88 37.20 10.75
CA HIS A 111 11.61 37.98 11.95
C HIS A 111 12.71 37.80 13.00
#